data_AF-A0A7V8B3A8-F1
#
_entry.id   AF-A0A7V8B3A8-F1
#
_cell.length_a   1.000
_cell.length_b   1.000
_cell.length_c   1.000
_cell.angle_alpha   90.00
_cell.angle_beta   90.00
_cell.angle_gamma   90.00
#
_symmetry.space_group_name_H-M   'P 1'
#
loop_
_entity.id
_entity.type
_entity.pdbx_description
1 polymer ?
#
loop_
_entity_poly.entity_id
_entity_poly.type
_entity_poly.pdbx_seq_one_letter_code
_entity_poly.pdbx_strand_id
1 'polypeptide(L)'
;MSQNPFLVGTLEQPTIVVRTGQDQQNPHIGLLTIDEWTVKCAIGRNGLVEPQLKREGDGKTPRGRYPLRYGFYDPAVFGDEPRSFDFPFLPKPENYRWVEDADSPFYNQLVFETDETQASRRGKRLFDLIIPVGWNDALPEARGGSAIFMHSARPDFSGTSGCVVVAHEHLMELARRVRPGMVIDIASVDGPQTTLAPLVATPSTAIEAVTFHGLKPGPRLIVTGSVHGNEPCGPYAITRLISEFRSGQRSLECGTVTFVPVVNELAFRNNTRVGDRNFNRNLSESAIPQDNEDRVANIICPLLRAHDVLIDLHSFSSDGPPLALMGPRNNDGTLEPFAHQEAEEKLAKALGLPIIIHGWLPAHEKALKQKREAGVTEGLSSLNAIGTTEYMRFAGGYGVTVECGQHLDPNGPQVGYDCVINGMAALGLISAQPAVAQPSWVLEISDAILADHKDDRLLKQFAAGEKVEKGKIIGKRADGSDIVMPYSGAVLFAGITAPLHTELCFLCKPSDRLHT
;
A
#
# COMPACT_ATOMS: atom_id res chain seq x y z
N MET A 1 49.00 -13.58 -34.83
CA MET A 1 48.39 -12.52 -34.01
C MET A 1 47.87 -13.18 -32.76
N SER A 2 48.27 -12.64 -31.61
CA SER A 2 48.17 -13.24 -30.28
C SER A 2 46.72 -13.48 -29.88
N GLN A 3 46.44 -14.71 -29.41
CA GLN A 3 45.34 -14.96 -28.51
C GLN A 3 45.63 -14.24 -27.19
N ASN A 4 44.65 -13.48 -26.72
CA ASN A 4 44.73 -12.73 -25.47
C ASN A 4 44.54 -13.70 -24.28
N PRO A 5 45.54 -13.91 -23.39
CA PRO A 5 45.44 -14.85 -22.27
C PRO A 5 44.58 -14.36 -21.09
N PHE A 6 43.93 -13.19 -21.20
CA PHE A 6 43.21 -12.55 -20.09
C PHE A 6 41.68 -12.67 -20.11
N LEU A 7 41.09 -13.52 -20.95
CA LEU A 7 39.70 -13.97 -20.72
C LEU A 7 39.70 -15.13 -19.71
N VAL A 8 40.15 -14.81 -18.49
CA VAL A 8 39.97 -15.64 -17.30
C VAL A 8 38.49 -15.59 -16.95
N GLY A 9 37.93 -16.76 -16.65
CA GLY A 9 36.50 -17.07 -16.63
C GLY A 9 35.59 -16.06 -15.94
N THR A 10 34.32 -16.07 -16.37
CA THR A 10 33.21 -15.48 -15.63
C THR A 10 33.31 -15.91 -14.17
N LEU A 11 33.80 -15.02 -13.30
CA LEU A 11 33.72 -15.18 -11.85
C LEU A 11 32.23 -15.24 -11.53
N GLU A 12 31.68 -16.44 -11.42
CA GLU A 12 30.33 -16.63 -10.91
C GLU A 12 30.33 -16.08 -9.48
N GLN A 13 29.52 -15.04 -9.26
CA GLN A 13 29.38 -14.43 -7.95
C GLN A 13 28.75 -15.44 -7.00
N PRO A 14 29.42 -15.85 -5.91
CA PRO A 14 28.86 -16.78 -4.94
C PRO A 14 27.50 -16.29 -4.42
N THR A 15 26.46 -17.11 -4.51
CA THR A 15 25.06 -16.67 -4.31
C THR A 15 24.30 -17.62 -3.40
N ILE A 16 23.61 -17.08 -2.38
CA ILE A 16 22.53 -17.76 -1.67
C ILE A 16 21.25 -17.59 -2.48
N VAL A 17 20.60 -18.69 -2.85
CA VAL A 17 19.37 -18.67 -3.64
C VAL A 17 18.17 -18.92 -2.71
N VAL A 18 17.27 -17.94 -2.60
CA VAL A 18 16.01 -18.08 -1.86
C VAL A 18 14.85 -18.11 -2.85
N ARG A 19 14.07 -19.19 -2.83
CA ARG A 19 12.89 -19.37 -3.68
C ARG A 19 11.67 -19.70 -2.82
N THR A 20 10.61 -18.91 -2.96
CA THR A 20 9.38 -19.03 -2.15
C THR A 20 8.13 -19.01 -3.01
N GLY A 21 6.96 -19.28 -2.40
CA GLY A 21 5.66 -19.14 -3.05
C GLY A 21 5.15 -20.39 -3.77
N GLN A 22 5.57 -21.60 -3.36
CA GLN A 22 5.00 -22.87 -3.87
C GLN A 22 3.56 -23.09 -3.40
N ASP A 23 3.22 -22.60 -2.22
CA ASP A 23 1.91 -22.73 -1.61
C ASP A 23 1.28 -21.35 -1.42
N GLN A 24 0.13 -21.12 -2.07
CA GLN A 24 -0.61 -19.86 -1.94
C GLN A 24 -1.17 -19.64 -0.54
N GLN A 25 -1.41 -20.70 0.24
CA GLN A 25 -1.87 -20.59 1.64
C GLN A 25 -0.71 -20.28 2.59
N ASN A 26 0.52 -20.66 2.21
CA ASN A 26 1.73 -20.41 2.98
C ASN A 26 2.81 -19.73 2.11
N PRO A 27 2.55 -18.52 1.59
CA PRO A 27 3.42 -17.85 0.62
C PRO A 27 4.80 -17.49 1.20
N HIS A 28 4.92 -17.53 2.53
CA HIS A 28 6.14 -17.25 3.27
C HIS A 28 7.09 -18.45 3.36
N ILE A 29 6.67 -19.67 2.99
CA ILE A 29 7.52 -20.86 3.05
C ILE A 29 8.27 -21.04 1.72
N GLY A 30 9.54 -21.44 1.83
CA GLY A 30 10.35 -21.75 0.66
C GLY A 30 11.62 -22.52 0.99
N LEU A 31 12.56 -22.44 0.06
CA LEU A 31 13.86 -23.09 0.13
C LEU A 31 14.97 -22.06 0.02
N LEU A 32 16.02 -22.27 0.82
CA LEU A 32 17.29 -21.58 0.75
C LEU A 32 18.35 -22.59 0.28
N THR A 33 19.09 -22.24 -0.77
CA THR A 33 20.14 -23.07 -1.37
C THR A 33 21.47 -22.33 -1.40
N ILE A 34 22.55 -23.00 -0.98
CA ILE A 34 23.94 -22.57 -1.14
C ILE A 34 24.71 -23.75 -1.70
N ASP A 35 25.19 -23.63 -2.93
CA ASP A 35 25.79 -24.74 -3.68
C ASP A 35 24.85 -25.96 -3.69
N GLU A 36 25.30 -27.12 -3.22
CA GLU A 36 24.50 -28.34 -3.08
C GLU A 36 23.61 -28.41 -1.83
N TRP A 37 23.76 -27.47 -0.88
CA TRP A 37 23.03 -27.50 0.39
C TRP A 37 21.72 -26.74 0.28
N THR A 38 20.60 -27.44 0.48
CA THR A 38 19.24 -26.86 0.43
C THR A 38 18.49 -27.16 1.72
N VAL A 39 17.91 -26.11 2.32
CA VAL A 39 17.11 -26.21 3.55
C VAL A 39 15.81 -25.44 3.44
N LYS A 40 14.83 -25.84 4.25
CA LYS A 40 13.59 -25.08 4.41
C LYS A 40 13.88 -23.71 5.00
N CYS A 41 13.30 -22.67 4.42
CA CYS A 41 13.32 -21.32 4.96
C CYS A 41 11.90 -20.74 5.08
N ALA A 42 11.77 -19.66 5.85
CA ALA A 42 10.62 -18.78 5.82
C ALA A 42 11.05 -17.33 5.54
N ILE A 43 10.14 -16.56 4.95
CA ILE A 43 10.30 -15.13 4.65
C ILE A 43 9.21 -14.32 5.37
N GLY A 44 9.01 -13.06 4.97
CA GLY A 44 7.92 -12.23 5.45
C GLY A 44 6.57 -12.95 5.35
N ARG A 45 5.76 -12.86 6.41
CA ARG A 45 4.43 -13.50 6.52
C ARG A 45 3.50 -13.24 5.34
N ASN A 46 3.66 -12.08 4.69
CA ASN A 46 2.88 -11.65 3.53
C ASN A 46 3.57 -11.94 2.19
N GLY A 47 4.60 -12.79 2.19
CA GLY A 47 5.34 -13.23 1.02
C GLY A 47 6.36 -12.22 0.50
N LEU A 48 6.57 -12.26 -0.81
CA LEU A 48 7.53 -11.41 -1.52
C LEU A 48 6.92 -10.08 -1.96
N VAL A 49 7.77 -9.06 -2.13
CA VAL A 49 7.37 -7.75 -2.67
C VAL A 49 8.42 -7.21 -3.63
N GLU A 50 8.01 -6.46 -4.65
CA GLU A 50 8.96 -5.71 -5.47
C GLU A 50 9.67 -4.65 -4.61
N PRO A 51 11.00 -4.43 -4.77
CA PRO A 51 11.77 -3.45 -3.99
C PRO A 51 11.10 -2.10 -3.84
N GLN A 52 10.63 -1.51 -4.94
CA GLN A 52 9.97 -0.20 -4.94
C GLN A 52 8.66 -0.16 -4.14
N LEU A 53 8.06 -1.32 -3.85
CA LEU A 53 6.81 -1.42 -3.10
C LEU A 53 7.02 -1.84 -1.64
N LYS A 54 8.26 -2.04 -1.21
CA LYS A 54 8.58 -2.40 0.17
C LYS A 54 8.36 -1.20 1.09
N ARG A 55 7.72 -1.44 2.23
CA ARG A 55 7.42 -0.41 3.24
C ARG A 55 7.64 -0.93 4.66
N GLU A 56 7.70 -0.03 5.62
CA GLU A 56 7.73 -0.38 7.04
C GLU A 56 6.44 -1.12 7.45
N GLY A 57 6.59 -2.21 8.21
CA GLY A 57 5.46 -2.99 8.73
C GLY A 57 4.69 -3.88 7.75
N ASP A 58 4.97 -3.85 6.44
CA ASP A 58 4.22 -4.61 5.42
C ASP A 58 4.29 -6.14 5.56
N GLY A 59 5.23 -6.66 6.35
CA GLY A 59 5.42 -8.08 6.58
C GLY A 59 5.91 -8.85 5.35
N LYS A 60 6.48 -8.17 4.34
CA LYS A 60 6.95 -8.76 3.08
C LYS A 60 8.48 -8.72 2.98
N THR A 61 9.04 -9.67 2.23
CA THR A 61 10.47 -9.71 1.93
C THR A 61 10.72 -9.15 0.52
N PRO A 62 11.62 -8.16 0.36
CA PRO A 62 11.86 -7.56 -0.95
C PRO A 62 12.56 -8.57 -1.87
N ARG A 63 12.06 -8.70 -3.11
CA ARG A 63 12.67 -9.51 -4.18
C ARG A 63 13.96 -8.87 -4.64
N GLY A 64 14.88 -9.63 -5.19
CA GLY A 64 16.10 -9.11 -5.80
C GLY A 64 17.35 -9.67 -5.15
N ARG A 65 18.49 -9.11 -5.56
CA ARG A 65 19.81 -9.60 -5.19
C ARG A 65 20.53 -8.59 -4.30
N TYR A 66 20.83 -8.99 -3.07
CA TYR A 66 21.35 -8.12 -2.02
C TYR A 66 22.72 -8.60 -1.52
N PRO A 67 23.66 -7.69 -1.24
CA PRO A 67 24.96 -8.09 -0.71
C PRO A 67 24.88 -8.52 0.75
N LEU A 68 25.70 -9.51 1.10
CA LEU A 68 25.99 -9.90 2.49
C LEU A 68 27.38 -9.39 2.84
N ARG A 69 27.48 -8.61 3.92
CA ARG A 69 28.71 -7.87 4.26
C ARG A 69 29.42 -8.38 5.51
N TYR A 70 28.66 -8.74 6.53
CA TYR A 70 29.14 -9.22 7.83
C TYR A 70 28.01 -9.90 8.57
N GLY A 71 28.32 -10.56 9.69
CA GLY A 71 27.31 -11.13 10.57
C GLY A 71 27.70 -11.01 12.03
N PHE A 72 26.73 -11.17 12.92
CA PHE A 72 26.91 -11.24 14.36
C PHE A 72 26.47 -12.58 14.91
N TYR A 73 27.18 -13.10 15.90
CA TYR A 73 26.85 -14.38 16.54
C TYR A 73 26.86 -14.29 18.06
N ASP A 74 26.12 -15.16 18.74
CA ASP A 74 26.16 -15.27 20.20
C ASP A 74 27.30 -16.21 20.64
N PRO A 75 28.35 -15.70 21.31
CA PRO A 75 29.43 -16.55 21.79
C PRO A 75 28.97 -17.55 22.86
N ALA A 76 27.88 -17.28 23.58
CA ALA A 76 27.34 -18.22 24.56
C ALA A 76 26.66 -19.44 23.90
N VAL A 77 26.28 -19.35 22.62
CA VAL A 77 25.61 -20.42 21.87
C VAL A 77 26.61 -21.17 20.98
N PHE A 78 27.46 -20.45 20.25
CA PHE A 78 28.34 -21.01 19.23
C PHE A 78 29.83 -21.06 19.62
N GLY A 79 30.19 -20.56 20.81
CA GLY A 79 31.60 -20.33 21.15
C GLY A 79 32.26 -19.34 20.18
N ASP A 80 33.58 -19.42 20.02
CA ASP A 80 34.32 -18.55 19.09
C ASP A 80 34.51 -19.14 17.69
N GLU A 81 33.92 -20.30 17.40
CA GLU A 81 34.05 -20.97 16.10
C GLU A 81 33.73 -20.07 14.90
N PRO A 82 32.64 -19.27 14.89
CA PRO A 82 32.30 -18.42 13.74
C PRO A 82 33.38 -17.40 13.36
N ARG A 83 34.26 -16.99 14.27
CA ARG A 83 35.38 -16.07 13.97
C ARG A 83 36.39 -16.66 13.00
N SER A 84 36.47 -17.99 12.92
CA SER A 84 37.43 -18.70 12.09
C SER A 84 36.94 -18.94 10.66
N PHE A 85 35.70 -18.57 10.35
CA PHE A 85 35.12 -18.77 9.02
C PHE A 85 35.53 -17.66 8.06
N ASP A 86 35.34 -17.92 6.76
CA ASP A 86 35.71 -16.98 5.69
C ASP A 86 34.90 -15.68 5.77
N PHE A 87 33.60 -15.76 6.07
CA PHE A 87 32.72 -14.59 6.18
C PHE A 87 32.97 -13.84 7.50
N PRO A 88 33.00 -12.49 7.48
CA PRO A 88 33.38 -11.72 8.66
C PRO A 88 32.27 -11.72 9.72
N PHE A 89 32.38 -12.66 10.65
CA PHE A 89 31.52 -12.76 11.83
C PHE A 89 32.14 -12.06 13.04
N LEU A 90 31.33 -11.27 13.72
CA LEU A 90 31.69 -10.58 14.97
C LEU A 90 30.87 -11.14 16.14
N PRO A 91 31.45 -11.30 17.33
CA PRO A 91 30.66 -11.61 18.52
C PRO A 91 29.66 -10.48 18.76
N LYS A 92 28.44 -10.83 19.16
CA LYS A 92 27.44 -9.82 19.52
C LYS A 92 27.96 -8.99 20.69
N PRO A 93 27.95 -7.65 20.56
CA PRO A 93 28.23 -6.75 21.68
C PRO A 93 27.19 -6.96 22.79
N GLU A 94 27.53 -6.68 24.04
CA GLU A 94 26.56 -6.83 25.13
C GLU A 94 25.41 -5.80 25.06
N ASN A 95 25.68 -4.65 24.44
CA ASN A 95 24.84 -3.45 24.42
C ASN A 95 24.51 -2.98 22.99
N TYR A 96 24.12 -3.89 22.09
CA TYR A 96 23.75 -3.53 20.73
C TYR A 96 22.23 -3.36 20.56
N ARG A 97 21.82 -2.41 19.71
CA ARG A 97 20.45 -2.27 19.25
C ARG A 97 20.43 -1.92 17.77
N TRP A 98 19.55 -2.56 17.02
CA TRP A 98 19.16 -2.06 15.71
C TRP A 98 17.97 -1.13 15.87
N VAL A 99 18.10 0.13 15.44
CA VAL A 99 17.04 1.12 15.61
C VAL A 99 15.96 0.90 14.56
N GLU A 100 14.78 0.49 15.01
CA GLU A 100 13.60 0.26 14.16
C GLU A 100 12.64 1.46 14.13
N ASP A 101 12.84 2.44 15.02
CA ASP A 101 12.03 3.65 15.06
C ASP A 101 12.37 4.54 13.85
N ALA A 102 11.40 4.69 12.96
CA ALA A 102 11.56 5.44 11.72
C ALA A 102 11.59 6.96 11.90
N ASP A 103 11.20 7.47 13.07
CA ASP A 103 11.36 8.88 13.42
C ASP A 103 12.77 9.18 13.98
N SER A 104 13.56 8.13 14.25
CA SER A 104 14.91 8.26 14.76
C SER A 104 15.90 8.66 13.66
N PRO A 105 16.84 9.58 13.92
CA PRO A 105 17.95 9.88 12.99
C PRO A 105 18.88 8.67 12.80
N PHE A 106 18.77 7.64 13.64
CA PHE A 106 19.55 6.41 13.57
C PHE A 106 18.76 5.23 12.97
N TYR A 107 17.60 5.48 12.35
CA TYR A 107 16.77 4.43 11.77
C TYR A 107 17.57 3.48 10.85
N ASN A 108 17.30 2.17 10.98
CA ASN A 108 18.02 1.07 10.35
C ASN A 108 19.54 1.07 10.53
N GLN A 109 20.03 1.64 11.64
CA GLN A 109 21.44 1.58 12.01
C GLN A 109 21.62 0.73 13.26
N LEU A 110 22.74 0.02 13.29
CA LEU A 110 23.24 -0.60 14.51
C LEU A 110 23.85 0.49 15.39
N VAL A 111 23.27 0.69 16.57
CA VAL A 111 23.80 1.57 17.61
C VAL A 111 24.22 0.75 18.81
N PHE A 112 25.17 1.28 19.57
CA PHE A 112 25.59 0.71 20.84
C PHE A 112 25.03 1.59 21.95
N GLU A 113 24.22 1.01 22.83
CA GLU A 113 23.55 1.76 23.89
C GLU A 113 24.52 2.03 25.04
N THR A 114 24.53 3.27 25.52
CA THR A 114 25.18 3.67 26.76
C THR A 114 24.20 3.80 27.92
N ASP A 115 22.90 3.61 27.67
CA ASP A 115 21.82 3.76 28.64
C ASP A 115 21.25 2.37 29.00
N GLU A 116 21.39 1.98 30.26
CA GLU A 116 21.03 0.65 30.77
C GLU A 116 19.51 0.48 31.03
N THR A 117 18.70 1.50 30.77
CA THR A 117 17.27 1.52 31.15
C THR A 117 16.32 0.91 30.12
N GLN A 118 16.78 0.60 28.90
CA GLN A 118 15.95 -0.04 27.86
C GLN A 118 16.16 -1.55 27.78
N ALA A 119 15.09 -2.28 27.42
CA ALA A 119 15.09 -3.74 27.40
C ALA A 119 15.97 -4.31 26.28
N SER A 120 17.08 -4.94 26.66
CA SER A 120 17.96 -5.65 25.73
C SER A 120 17.25 -6.82 25.02
N ARG A 121 17.54 -7.05 23.73
CA ARG A 121 17.08 -8.23 22.98
C ARG A 121 17.83 -9.52 23.35
N ARG A 122 18.73 -9.45 24.35
CA ARG A 122 19.52 -10.59 24.88
C ARG A 122 18.59 -11.74 25.30
N GLY A 123 18.93 -12.96 24.86
CA GLY A 123 18.20 -14.19 25.22
C GLY A 123 17.08 -14.63 24.25
N LYS A 124 16.76 -13.86 23.20
CA LYS A 124 15.88 -14.36 22.13
C LYS A 124 16.67 -15.24 21.16
N ARG A 125 16.52 -16.57 21.28
CA ARG A 125 17.18 -17.58 20.41
C ARG A 125 17.02 -17.35 18.89
N LEU A 126 16.00 -16.59 18.50
CA LEU A 126 15.76 -16.20 17.11
C LEU A 126 16.95 -15.44 16.50
N PHE A 127 17.72 -14.72 17.31
CA PHE A 127 18.79 -13.85 16.85
C PHE A 127 20.16 -14.36 17.28
N ASP A 128 20.32 -15.64 17.58
CA ASP A 128 21.62 -16.22 18.00
C ASP A 128 22.69 -16.02 16.92
N LEU A 129 22.30 -16.04 15.64
CA LEU A 129 23.08 -15.57 14.49
C LEU A 129 22.26 -14.51 13.74
N ILE A 130 22.92 -13.43 13.30
CA ILE A 130 22.30 -12.34 12.54
C ILE A 130 23.22 -12.00 11.36
N ILE A 131 22.72 -12.08 10.13
CA ILE A 131 23.43 -11.59 8.94
C ILE A 131 22.55 -10.51 8.31
N PRO A 132 22.92 -9.22 8.36
CA PRO A 132 22.23 -8.18 7.62
C PRO A 132 22.21 -8.50 6.12
N VAL A 133 21.01 -8.55 5.56
CA VAL A 133 20.77 -8.53 4.12
C VAL A 133 20.80 -7.07 3.72
N GLY A 134 21.58 -6.72 2.69
CA GLY A 134 21.83 -5.33 2.25
C GLY A 134 20.61 -4.58 1.68
N TRP A 135 19.52 -4.55 2.43
CA TRP A 135 18.28 -3.84 2.21
C TRP A 135 18.15 -2.71 3.23
N ASN A 136 18.00 -1.47 2.74
CA ASN A 136 17.72 -0.27 3.54
C ASN A 136 18.64 -0.07 4.77
N ASP A 137 19.91 -0.48 4.67
CA ASP A 137 20.88 -0.49 5.77
C ASP A 137 22.10 0.44 5.54
N ALA A 138 22.55 0.59 4.28
CA ALA A 138 23.74 1.39 3.94
C ALA A 138 23.45 2.90 3.88
N LEU A 139 22.30 3.25 3.29
CA LEU A 139 21.71 4.58 3.34
C LEU A 139 20.24 4.41 3.73
N PRO A 140 19.94 4.31 5.05
CA PRO A 140 18.59 4.14 5.54
C PRO A 140 17.64 5.25 5.08
N GLU A 141 16.58 4.87 4.38
CA GLU A 141 15.40 5.70 4.15
C GLU A 141 14.37 5.38 5.22
N ALA A 142 14.09 6.35 6.09
CA ALA A 142 13.03 6.26 7.09
C ALA A 142 11.74 5.70 6.44
N ARG A 143 11.17 4.67 7.07
CA ARG A 143 9.92 4.00 6.68
C ARG A 143 9.95 3.24 5.34
N GLY A 144 11.07 3.25 4.60
CA GLY A 144 11.32 2.46 3.38
C GLY A 144 11.41 0.93 3.57
N GLY A 145 10.98 0.43 4.74
CA GLY A 145 11.06 -0.95 5.16
C GLY A 145 12.21 -1.21 6.12
N SER A 146 11.91 -1.93 7.21
CA SER A 146 12.89 -2.35 8.20
C SER A 146 14.08 -3.07 7.56
N ALA A 147 15.25 -2.93 8.18
CA ALA A 147 16.40 -3.75 7.83
C ALA A 147 16.03 -5.24 7.83
N ILE A 148 16.55 -5.97 6.86
CA ILE A 148 16.27 -7.38 6.65
C ILE A 148 17.48 -8.18 7.14
N PHE A 149 17.22 -9.26 7.87
CA PHE A 149 18.27 -10.12 8.41
C PHE A 149 18.05 -11.56 8.01
N MET A 150 19.15 -12.32 7.95
CA MET A 150 19.12 -13.76 8.08
C MET A 150 19.30 -14.15 9.55
N HIS A 151 18.37 -14.94 10.09
CA HIS A 151 18.41 -15.40 11.48
C HIS A 151 17.60 -16.70 11.70
N SER A 152 17.43 -17.15 12.95
CA SER A 152 16.67 -18.38 13.24
C SER A 152 15.17 -18.18 13.08
N ALA A 153 14.51 -19.18 12.49
CA ALA A 153 13.08 -19.30 12.40
C ALA A 153 12.46 -19.61 13.77
N ARG A 154 11.17 -19.31 13.91
CA ARG A 154 10.34 -19.84 14.99
C ARG A 154 10.12 -21.35 14.77
N PRO A 155 9.87 -22.15 15.83
CA PRO A 155 9.67 -23.59 15.68
C PRO A 155 8.56 -23.98 14.69
N ASP A 156 7.52 -23.15 14.58
CA ASP A 156 6.38 -23.34 13.67
C ASP A 156 6.61 -22.78 12.26
N PHE A 157 7.76 -22.16 12.00
CA PHE A 157 8.07 -21.46 10.75
C PHE A 157 7.09 -20.33 10.39
N SER A 158 6.36 -19.78 11.38
CA SER A 158 5.50 -18.61 11.14
C SER A 158 6.29 -17.45 10.51
N GLY A 159 5.68 -16.82 9.50
CA GLY A 159 6.35 -15.81 8.70
C GLY A 159 6.86 -14.60 9.49
N THR A 160 7.93 -13.99 8.99
CA THR A 160 8.62 -12.89 9.66
C THR A 160 7.98 -11.53 9.33
N SER A 161 8.59 -10.43 9.77
CA SER A 161 8.24 -9.09 9.27
C SER A 161 8.95 -8.72 7.95
N GLY A 162 9.80 -9.60 7.43
CA GLY A 162 10.56 -9.39 6.18
C GLY A 162 11.90 -10.15 6.14
N CYS A 163 12.44 -10.56 7.30
CA CYS A 163 13.63 -11.40 7.42
C CYS A 163 13.54 -12.74 6.68
N VAL A 164 14.69 -13.28 6.29
CA VAL A 164 14.84 -14.63 5.75
C VAL A 164 15.33 -15.53 6.88
N VAL A 165 14.61 -16.61 7.19
CA VAL A 165 14.93 -17.44 8.36
C VAL A 165 15.04 -18.91 8.03
N VAL A 166 15.95 -19.61 8.70
CA VAL A 166 16.13 -21.08 8.64
C VAL A 166 15.97 -21.68 10.03
N ALA A 167 15.78 -22.99 10.14
CA ALA A 167 15.72 -23.65 11.45
C ALA A 167 16.97 -23.33 12.29
N HIS A 168 16.82 -23.21 13.61
CA HIS A 168 17.92 -22.87 14.51
C HIS A 168 19.13 -23.82 14.35
N GLU A 169 18.87 -25.12 14.18
CA GLU A 169 19.90 -26.15 13.97
C GLU A 169 20.72 -25.97 12.68
N HIS A 170 20.22 -25.19 11.71
CA HIS A 170 20.93 -24.90 10.47
C HIS A 170 21.77 -23.62 10.53
N LEU A 171 21.71 -22.83 11.62
CA LEU A 171 22.44 -21.56 11.70
C LEU A 171 23.96 -21.75 11.60
N MET A 172 24.50 -22.80 12.23
CA MET A 172 25.94 -23.02 12.21
C MET A 172 26.44 -23.44 10.83
N GLU A 173 25.67 -24.27 10.13
CA GLU A 173 25.98 -24.66 8.75
C GLU A 173 25.83 -23.50 7.78
N LEU A 174 24.79 -22.67 7.95
CA LEU A 174 24.64 -21.42 7.20
C LEU A 174 25.89 -20.53 7.37
N ALA A 175 26.34 -20.32 8.60
CA ALA A 175 27.52 -19.51 8.90
C ALA A 175 28.80 -20.07 8.27
N ARG A 176 28.99 -21.40 8.24
CA ARG A 176 30.14 -22.03 7.58
C ARG A 176 30.16 -21.83 6.07
N ARG A 177 28.99 -21.75 5.44
CA ARG A 177 28.85 -21.72 3.98
C ARG A 177 28.90 -20.31 3.39
N VAL A 178 28.56 -19.28 4.17
CA VAL A 178 28.68 -17.90 3.69
C VAL A 178 30.15 -17.50 3.55
N ARG A 179 30.46 -16.67 2.53
CA ARG A 179 31.82 -16.23 2.18
C ARG A 179 31.83 -14.75 1.77
N PRO A 180 32.95 -14.03 1.90
CA PRO A 180 33.04 -12.62 1.51
C PRO A 180 32.63 -12.40 0.05
N GLY A 181 31.88 -11.34 -0.22
CA GLY A 181 31.38 -11.01 -1.56
C GLY A 181 30.13 -11.78 -1.99
N MET A 182 29.61 -12.67 -1.13
CA MET A 182 28.34 -13.35 -1.38
C MET A 182 27.16 -12.39 -1.43
N VAL A 183 26.18 -12.78 -2.24
CA VAL A 183 24.88 -12.13 -2.37
C VAL A 183 23.76 -13.11 -2.07
N ILE A 184 22.61 -12.59 -1.66
CA ILE A 184 21.38 -13.36 -1.54
C ILE A 184 20.42 -12.95 -2.66
N ASP A 185 20.00 -13.92 -3.48
CA ASP A 185 19.03 -13.75 -4.57
C ASP A 185 17.66 -14.28 -4.14
N ILE A 186 16.72 -13.36 -3.88
CA ILE A 186 15.39 -13.65 -3.34
C ILE A 186 14.35 -13.49 -4.45
N ALA A 187 13.66 -14.57 -4.81
CA ALA A 187 12.63 -14.56 -5.83
C ALA A 187 11.53 -15.60 -5.58
N SER A 188 10.47 -15.55 -6.37
CA SER A 188 9.48 -16.64 -6.46
C SER A 188 10.09 -17.83 -7.20
N VAL A 189 9.54 -19.03 -7.00
CA VAL A 189 10.00 -20.25 -7.71
C VAL A 189 10.04 -20.07 -9.23
N ASP A 190 9.03 -19.40 -9.80
CA ASP A 190 8.95 -19.14 -11.25
C ASP A 190 9.57 -17.79 -11.67
N GLY A 191 10.24 -17.10 -10.76
CA GLY A 191 10.77 -15.77 -11.00
C GLY A 191 12.07 -15.79 -11.83
N PRO A 192 12.26 -14.85 -12.77
CA PRO A 192 13.55 -14.70 -13.45
C PRO A 192 14.65 -14.34 -12.42
N GLN A 193 15.87 -14.84 -12.64
CA GLN A 193 17.03 -14.42 -11.87
C GLN A 193 17.24 -12.91 -12.04
N THR A 194 17.27 -12.19 -10.92
CA THR A 194 17.40 -10.73 -10.94
C THR A 194 18.88 -10.33 -10.89
N THR A 195 19.28 -9.34 -11.69
CA THR A 195 20.64 -8.76 -11.62
C THR A 195 20.85 -8.06 -10.27
N LEU A 196 22.10 -7.92 -9.84
CA LEU A 196 22.46 -7.16 -8.64
C LEU A 196 21.83 -5.76 -8.73
N ALA A 197 20.85 -5.48 -7.87
CA ALA A 197 20.27 -4.15 -7.80
C ALA A 197 21.35 -3.18 -7.27
N PRO A 198 21.36 -1.91 -7.70
CA PRO A 198 22.26 -0.93 -7.11
C PRO A 198 22.09 -0.90 -5.59
N LEU A 199 23.21 -0.89 -4.87
CA LEU A 199 23.26 -0.55 -3.47
C LEU A 199 22.61 0.84 -3.30
N VAL A 200 21.54 0.89 -2.50
CA VAL A 200 20.74 2.05 -2.11
C VAL A 200 19.57 2.38 -3.05
N ALA A 201 18.36 2.19 -2.50
CA ALA A 201 17.17 2.92 -2.89
C ALA A 201 17.50 4.40 -2.73
N THR A 202 17.74 5.09 -3.83
CA THR A 202 17.68 6.55 -3.82
C THR A 202 16.20 6.91 -3.82
N PRO A 203 15.79 8.03 -3.20
CA PRO A 203 14.41 8.38 -3.25
C PRO A 203 13.97 8.56 -4.68
N SER A 204 12.83 7.98 -5.07
CA SER A 204 12.29 8.23 -6.38
C SER A 204 11.97 9.71 -6.43
N THR A 205 12.76 10.45 -7.19
CA THR A 205 12.50 11.85 -7.54
C THR A 205 11.44 11.96 -8.63
N ALA A 206 10.81 10.83 -8.99
CA ALA A 206 9.86 10.70 -10.07
C ALA A 206 8.63 9.89 -9.63
N ILE A 207 7.50 10.18 -10.27
CA ILE A 207 6.30 9.35 -10.22
C ILE A 207 6.38 8.38 -11.40
N GLU A 208 6.27 7.07 -11.15
CA GLU A 208 6.19 6.07 -12.21
C GLU A 208 4.79 6.11 -12.85
N ALA A 209 4.75 6.37 -14.16
CA ALA A 209 3.56 6.19 -14.97
C ALA A 209 3.90 5.26 -16.14
N VAL A 210 3.20 4.13 -16.25
CA VAL A 210 3.39 3.15 -17.34
C VAL A 210 2.17 3.18 -18.24
N THR A 211 2.37 3.53 -19.50
CA THR A 211 1.30 3.64 -20.50
C THR A 211 1.42 2.53 -21.54
N PHE A 212 0.31 1.85 -21.80
CA PHE A 212 0.17 0.91 -22.91
C PHE A 212 -0.84 1.47 -23.91
N HIS A 213 -0.49 1.42 -25.21
CA HIS A 213 -1.33 1.91 -26.29
C HIS A 213 -1.81 0.76 -27.16
N GLY A 214 -3.13 0.66 -27.37
CA GLY A 214 -3.71 -0.17 -28.41
C GLY A 214 -3.53 0.48 -29.78
N LEU A 215 -3.42 -0.34 -30.83
CA LEU A 215 -3.29 0.16 -32.21
C LEU A 215 -4.61 0.71 -32.77
N LYS A 216 -5.74 0.35 -32.16
CA LYS A 216 -7.08 0.85 -32.51
C LYS A 216 -7.49 1.98 -31.56
N PRO A 217 -8.19 3.02 -32.05
CA PRO A 217 -8.73 4.05 -31.18
C PRO A 217 -9.74 3.47 -30.18
N GLY A 218 -9.81 4.05 -28.98
CA GLY A 218 -10.68 3.62 -27.90
C GLY A 218 -10.53 4.54 -26.68
N PRO A 219 -11.20 4.22 -25.56
CA PRO A 219 -11.12 5.03 -24.34
C PRO A 219 -9.69 5.16 -23.80
N ARG A 220 -9.39 6.27 -23.14
CA ARG A 220 -8.14 6.47 -22.39
C ARG A 220 -8.44 6.32 -20.90
N LEU A 221 -8.04 5.19 -20.33
CA LEU A 221 -8.19 4.89 -18.91
C LEU A 221 -6.90 5.24 -18.15
N ILE A 222 -7.03 5.91 -17.01
CA ILE A 222 -5.96 6.00 -16.01
C ILE A 222 -6.38 5.24 -14.76
N VAL A 223 -5.45 4.46 -14.21
CA VAL A 223 -5.61 3.72 -12.96
C VAL A 223 -4.56 4.18 -11.98
N THR A 224 -4.99 4.70 -10.83
CA THR A 224 -4.11 5.24 -9.79
C THR A 224 -4.16 4.38 -8.54
N GLY A 225 -3.03 4.28 -7.86
CA GLY A 225 -2.91 3.65 -6.55
C GLY A 225 -2.13 4.54 -5.59
N SER A 226 -2.38 4.34 -4.29
CA SER A 226 -1.67 5.03 -3.20
C SER A 226 -1.61 6.55 -3.39
N VAL A 227 -2.78 7.13 -3.64
CA VAL A 227 -3.02 8.57 -3.43
C VAL A 227 -2.76 8.92 -1.95
N HIS A 228 -3.25 8.05 -1.06
CA HIS A 228 -2.79 7.99 0.31
C HIS A 228 -1.69 6.94 0.43
N GLY A 229 -0.68 7.23 1.24
CA GLY A 229 0.48 6.38 1.36
C GLY A 229 0.15 5.03 1.97
N ASN A 230 -0.60 4.97 3.07
CA ASN A 230 -0.90 3.77 3.83
C ASN A 230 -1.92 2.80 3.20
N GLU A 231 -2.16 2.90 1.89
CA GLU A 231 -3.17 2.13 1.15
C GLU A 231 -2.51 1.28 0.05
N PRO A 232 -1.86 0.14 0.41
CA PRO A 232 -0.96 -0.58 -0.51
C PRO A 232 -1.66 -1.49 -1.52
N CYS A 233 -2.97 -1.72 -1.39
CA CYS A 233 -3.76 -2.59 -2.27
C CYS A 233 -3.67 -2.19 -3.76
N GLY A 234 -3.84 -0.91 -4.06
CA GLY A 234 -3.74 -0.36 -5.41
C GLY A 234 -2.37 -0.59 -6.06
N PRO A 235 -1.26 -0.17 -5.43
CA PRO A 235 0.09 -0.44 -5.92
C PRO A 235 0.38 -1.90 -6.25
N TYR A 236 -0.05 -2.83 -5.40
CA TYR A 236 0.11 -4.26 -5.64
C TYR A 236 -0.70 -4.75 -6.85
N ALA A 237 -1.97 -4.35 -6.94
CA ALA A 237 -2.83 -4.68 -8.08
C ALA A 237 -2.27 -4.14 -9.39
N ILE A 238 -1.87 -2.88 -9.40
CA ILE A 238 -1.36 -2.18 -10.58
C ILE A 238 -0.01 -2.77 -11.04
N THR A 239 0.90 -3.06 -10.11
CA THR A 239 2.21 -3.64 -10.47
C THR A 239 2.06 -5.02 -11.10
N ARG A 240 1.13 -5.83 -10.60
CA ARG A 240 0.77 -7.10 -11.25
C ARG A 240 0.28 -6.88 -12.68
N LEU A 241 -0.65 -5.95 -12.88
CA LEU A 241 -1.19 -5.63 -14.22
C LEU A 241 -0.09 -5.15 -15.18
N ILE A 242 0.80 -4.26 -14.73
CA ILE A 242 1.95 -3.81 -15.53
C ILE A 242 2.81 -5.01 -15.96
N SER A 243 3.06 -5.96 -15.06
CA SER A 243 3.83 -7.18 -15.38
C SER A 243 3.11 -8.06 -16.42
N GLU A 244 1.80 -8.24 -16.29
CA GLU A 244 0.99 -9.02 -17.24
C GLU A 244 1.01 -8.39 -18.65
N PHE A 245 0.94 -7.06 -18.76
CA PHE A 245 1.07 -6.37 -20.05
C PHE A 245 2.49 -6.44 -20.62
N ARG A 246 3.53 -6.24 -19.80
CA ARG A 246 4.94 -6.33 -20.23
C ARG A 246 5.32 -7.72 -20.73
N SER A 247 4.78 -8.77 -20.12
CA SER A 247 5.03 -10.17 -20.49
C SER A 247 4.17 -10.68 -21.64
N GLY A 248 3.18 -9.91 -22.09
CA GLY A 248 2.23 -10.33 -23.12
C GLY A 248 1.15 -11.30 -22.63
N GLN A 249 1.06 -11.57 -21.32
CA GLN A 249 -0.08 -12.28 -20.73
C GLN A 249 -1.39 -11.50 -20.90
N ARG A 250 -1.30 -10.17 -21.06
CA ARG A 250 -2.41 -9.28 -21.33
C ARG A 250 -2.09 -8.32 -22.46
N SER A 251 -3.08 -8.04 -23.30
CA SER A 251 -2.98 -7.13 -24.44
C SER A 251 -4.19 -6.22 -24.52
N LEU A 252 -3.99 -5.01 -25.06
CA LEU A 252 -5.07 -4.08 -25.36
C LEU A 252 -5.68 -4.39 -26.73
N GLU A 253 -7.01 -4.37 -26.80
CA GLU A 253 -7.76 -4.44 -28.05
C GLU A 253 -7.85 -3.06 -28.72
N CYS A 254 -7.97 -2.01 -27.91
CA CYS A 254 -8.09 -0.62 -28.35
C CYS A 254 -7.70 0.36 -27.22
N GLY A 255 -7.66 1.65 -27.54
CA GLY A 255 -7.54 2.71 -26.56
C GLY A 255 -6.18 2.80 -25.90
N THR A 256 -6.15 3.31 -24.68
CA THR A 256 -4.92 3.48 -23.89
C THR A 256 -5.20 3.21 -22.43
N VAL A 257 -4.28 2.54 -21.74
CA VAL A 257 -4.31 2.43 -20.28
C VAL A 257 -3.00 2.99 -19.71
N THR A 258 -3.13 3.91 -18.76
CA THR A 258 -2.02 4.44 -17.98
C THR A 258 -2.15 3.97 -16.55
N PHE A 259 -1.10 3.35 -16.04
CA PHE A 259 -0.99 2.88 -14.68
C PHE A 259 -0.06 3.80 -13.89
N VAL A 260 -0.54 4.31 -12.77
CA VAL A 260 0.26 5.04 -11.78
C VAL A 260 0.19 4.27 -10.46
N PRO A 261 1.12 3.32 -10.21
CA PRO A 261 1.05 2.45 -9.03
C PRO A 261 1.06 3.23 -7.72
N VAL A 262 1.87 4.29 -7.67
CA VAL A 262 2.07 5.13 -6.49
C VAL A 262 1.97 6.59 -6.90
N VAL A 263 0.89 7.25 -6.49
CA VAL A 263 0.71 8.68 -6.71
C VAL A 263 1.54 9.51 -5.74
N ASN A 264 1.45 9.21 -4.43
CA ASN A 264 2.15 9.96 -3.40
C ASN A 264 3.30 9.13 -2.81
N GLU A 265 4.45 9.15 -3.47
CA GLU A 265 5.65 8.41 -3.06
C GLU A 265 6.09 8.74 -1.63
N LEU A 266 6.09 10.02 -1.25
CA LEU A 266 6.47 10.44 0.11
C LEU A 266 5.56 9.77 1.15
N ALA A 267 4.24 9.84 0.96
CA ALA A 267 3.29 9.18 1.84
C ALA A 267 3.45 7.64 1.81
N PHE A 268 3.57 7.06 0.61
CA PHE A 268 3.68 5.62 0.37
C PHE A 268 4.83 5.01 1.17
N ARG A 269 6.01 5.61 1.02
CA ARG A 269 7.23 5.19 1.71
C ARG A 269 7.12 5.42 3.19
N ASN A 270 6.51 6.54 3.58
CA ASN A 270 6.26 6.81 4.98
C ASN A 270 5.21 5.90 5.62
N ASN A 271 4.49 5.09 4.81
CA ASN A 271 3.32 4.35 5.26
C ASN A 271 2.34 5.24 6.05
N THR A 272 2.26 6.51 5.67
CA THR A 272 1.37 7.52 6.26
C THR A 272 0.21 7.78 5.33
N ARG A 273 -0.90 8.28 5.86
CA ARG A 273 -2.03 8.71 5.01
C ARG A 273 -1.63 9.85 4.06
N VAL A 274 -0.77 10.74 4.52
CA VAL A 274 -0.40 11.99 3.86
C VAL A 274 1.11 12.12 3.74
N GLY A 275 1.59 12.88 2.76
CA GLY A 275 2.98 13.33 2.70
C GLY A 275 3.14 14.54 3.63
N ASP A 276 2.92 15.74 3.09
CA ASP A 276 2.87 16.97 3.89
C ASP A 276 1.43 17.36 4.25
N ARG A 277 0.49 17.14 3.32
CA ARG A 277 -0.95 17.37 3.49
C ARG A 277 -1.81 16.30 2.83
N ASN A 278 -3.12 16.34 3.09
CA ASN A 278 -4.05 15.41 2.44
C ASN A 278 -4.24 15.77 0.95
N PHE A 279 -3.63 14.98 0.07
CA PHE A 279 -3.72 15.12 -1.37
C PHE A 279 -5.16 15.01 -1.87
N ASN A 280 -5.92 14.02 -1.39
CA ASN A 280 -7.30 13.72 -1.80
C ASN A 280 -8.36 14.57 -1.08
N ARG A 281 -7.96 15.76 -0.61
CA ARG A 281 -8.84 16.78 -0.04
C ARG A 281 -8.56 18.15 -0.62
N ASN A 282 -7.35 18.44 -1.10
CA ASN A 282 -7.03 19.74 -1.67
C ASN A 282 -6.22 19.54 -2.96
N LEU A 283 -6.80 18.85 -3.93
CA LEU A 283 -6.16 18.63 -5.22
C LEU A 283 -6.31 19.86 -6.12
N SER A 284 -5.19 20.51 -6.43
CA SER A 284 -5.12 21.60 -7.39
C SER A 284 -3.71 21.74 -7.96
N GLU A 285 -3.60 22.23 -9.19
CA GLU A 285 -2.33 22.64 -9.77
C GLU A 285 -1.87 23.94 -9.13
N SER A 286 -0.57 24.03 -8.80
CA SER A 286 0.03 25.19 -8.14
C SER A 286 1.17 25.74 -8.99
N ALA A 287 1.08 27.02 -9.39
CA ALA A 287 2.13 27.66 -10.18
C ALA A 287 3.48 27.73 -9.43
N ILE A 288 3.42 27.80 -8.09
CA ILE A 288 4.60 27.83 -7.21
C ILE A 288 4.40 26.76 -6.13
N PRO A 289 4.85 25.52 -6.35
CA PRO A 289 4.59 24.42 -5.42
C PRO A 289 5.28 24.64 -4.08
N GLN A 290 4.51 24.61 -2.98
CA GLN A 290 5.04 24.81 -1.63
C GLN A 290 5.43 23.48 -0.99
N ASP A 291 4.56 22.48 -1.11
CA ASP A 291 4.68 21.20 -0.43
C ASP A 291 4.80 20.03 -1.42
N ASN A 292 4.94 18.81 -0.89
CA ASN A 292 5.00 17.59 -1.67
C ASN A 292 3.74 17.41 -2.53
N GLU A 293 2.56 17.62 -1.96
CA GLU A 293 1.30 17.40 -2.66
C GLU A 293 1.09 18.38 -3.82
N ASP A 294 1.58 19.63 -3.74
CA ASP A 294 1.59 20.55 -4.88
C ASP A 294 2.48 20.02 -6.02
N ARG A 295 3.66 19.48 -5.68
CA ARG A 295 4.59 18.89 -6.67
C ARG A 295 3.97 17.65 -7.33
N VAL A 296 3.34 16.79 -6.53
CA VAL A 296 2.60 15.61 -7.02
C VAL A 296 1.42 16.05 -7.89
N ALA A 297 0.64 17.06 -7.47
CA ALA A 297 -0.55 17.51 -8.18
C ALA A 297 -0.19 18.08 -9.55
N ASN A 298 0.90 18.85 -9.65
CA ASN A 298 1.40 19.37 -10.92
C ASN A 298 1.83 18.29 -11.93
N ILE A 299 2.01 17.03 -11.47
CA ILE A 299 2.30 15.89 -12.34
C ILE A 299 1.01 15.11 -12.64
N ILE A 300 0.20 14.85 -11.61
CA ILE A 300 -1.00 14.00 -11.72
C ILE A 300 -2.15 14.71 -12.44
N CYS A 301 -2.38 16.00 -12.18
CA CYS A 301 -3.49 16.75 -12.78
C CYS A 301 -3.43 16.80 -14.32
N PRO A 302 -2.25 17.04 -14.96
CA PRO A 302 -2.11 16.89 -16.41
C PRO A 302 -2.37 15.46 -16.90
N LEU A 303 -1.94 14.45 -16.14
CA LEU A 303 -2.23 13.05 -16.47
C LEU A 303 -3.74 12.79 -16.43
N LEU A 304 -4.45 13.18 -15.38
CA LEU A 304 -5.91 13.05 -15.29
C LEU A 304 -6.60 13.72 -16.49
N ARG A 305 -6.23 14.97 -16.84
CA ARG A 305 -6.77 15.69 -18.00
C ARG A 305 -6.50 15.02 -19.34
N ALA A 306 -5.45 14.20 -19.44
CA ALA A 306 -5.10 13.48 -20.66
C ALA A 306 -5.93 12.19 -20.86
N HIS A 307 -6.81 11.84 -19.92
CA HIS A 307 -7.61 10.62 -19.93
C HIS A 307 -9.10 10.92 -19.91
N ASP A 308 -9.91 9.93 -20.29
CA ASP A 308 -11.37 10.03 -20.30
C ASP A 308 -11.99 9.42 -19.04
N VAL A 309 -11.32 8.40 -18.47
CA VAL A 309 -11.82 7.58 -17.37
C VAL A 309 -10.75 7.40 -16.28
N LEU A 310 -11.14 7.51 -15.01
CA LEU A 310 -10.32 7.20 -13.84
C LEU A 310 -10.89 6.01 -13.06
N ILE A 311 -10.03 5.05 -12.71
CA ILE A 311 -10.27 4.10 -11.61
C ILE A 311 -9.22 4.39 -10.53
N ASP A 312 -9.66 4.90 -9.38
CA ASP A 312 -8.75 5.27 -8.30
C ASP A 312 -8.84 4.28 -7.13
N LEU A 313 -7.76 3.54 -6.88
CA LEU A 313 -7.71 2.45 -5.90
C LEU A 313 -7.27 2.96 -4.52
N HIS A 314 -8.18 2.88 -3.57
CA HIS A 314 -8.04 3.24 -2.15
C HIS A 314 -8.35 2.03 -1.25
N SER A 315 -8.19 2.25 0.05
CA SER A 315 -8.72 1.39 1.13
C SER A 315 -9.07 2.25 2.35
N PHE A 316 -9.85 1.72 3.29
CA PHE A 316 -10.25 2.46 4.50
C PHE A 316 -9.75 1.80 5.78
N SER A 317 -9.81 2.53 6.90
CA SER A 317 -9.29 2.07 8.19
C SER A 317 -10.24 1.16 8.96
N SER A 318 -11.55 1.37 8.82
CA SER A 318 -12.60 0.57 9.46
C SER A 318 -12.72 -0.83 8.85
N ASP A 319 -13.32 -1.77 9.57
CA ASP A 319 -13.77 -3.02 8.97
C ASP A 319 -14.93 -2.76 7.99
N GLY A 320 -15.19 -3.66 7.05
CA GLY A 320 -16.31 -3.56 6.12
C GLY A 320 -16.02 -4.14 4.74
N PRO A 321 -17.07 -4.44 3.96
CA PRO A 321 -16.90 -4.93 2.60
C PRO A 321 -16.33 -3.83 1.68
N PRO A 322 -15.64 -4.22 0.60
CA PRO A 322 -15.24 -3.29 -0.45
C PRO A 322 -16.41 -2.50 -1.02
N LEU A 323 -16.17 -1.26 -1.42
CA LEU A 323 -17.21 -0.35 -1.92
C LEU A 323 -16.69 0.61 -2.99
N ALA A 324 -17.58 1.20 -3.77
CA ALA A 324 -17.25 2.23 -4.75
C ALA A 324 -17.93 3.57 -4.40
N LEU A 325 -17.26 4.67 -4.71
CA LEU A 325 -17.85 6.01 -4.72
C LEU A 325 -17.90 6.53 -6.17
N MET A 326 -19.09 6.97 -6.58
CA MET A 326 -19.36 7.59 -7.88
C MET A 326 -19.91 9.01 -7.72
N GLY A 327 -19.90 9.75 -8.82
CA GLY A 327 -20.32 11.15 -8.93
C GLY A 327 -21.84 11.33 -9.04
N PRO A 328 -22.28 12.55 -9.36
CA PRO A 328 -23.67 12.97 -9.31
C PRO A 328 -24.45 12.52 -10.54
N ARG A 329 -25.73 12.90 -10.62
CA ARG A 329 -26.51 12.83 -11.86
C ARG A 329 -26.04 13.93 -12.83
N ASN A 330 -26.36 13.77 -14.10
CA ASN A 330 -26.10 14.82 -15.09
C ASN A 330 -26.75 16.13 -14.64
N ASN A 331 -25.96 17.20 -14.62
CA ASN A 331 -26.39 18.52 -14.16
C ASN A 331 -25.47 19.62 -14.69
N ASP A 332 -25.98 20.85 -14.71
CA ASP A 332 -25.29 22.10 -15.09
C ASP A 332 -25.05 23.02 -13.88
N GLY A 333 -25.14 22.46 -12.66
CA GLY A 333 -24.97 23.21 -11.41
C GLY A 333 -23.52 23.64 -11.17
N THR A 334 -23.31 24.47 -10.14
CA THR A 334 -21.99 25.04 -9.85
C THR A 334 -21.13 24.19 -8.90
N LEU A 335 -21.73 23.24 -8.18
CA LEU A 335 -21.02 22.43 -7.19
C LEU A 335 -20.19 21.31 -7.84
N GLU A 336 -20.82 20.54 -8.73
CA GLU A 336 -20.20 19.43 -9.47
C GLU A 336 -20.92 19.25 -10.83
N PRO A 337 -20.73 20.18 -11.79
CA PRO A 337 -21.31 20.04 -13.12
C PRO A 337 -20.81 18.76 -13.78
N PHE A 338 -21.73 17.98 -14.36
CA PHE A 338 -21.42 16.63 -14.82
C PHE A 338 -22.30 16.20 -15.99
N ALA A 339 -21.72 15.47 -16.95
CA ALA A 339 -22.39 15.02 -18.18
C ALA A 339 -22.21 13.52 -18.49
N HIS A 340 -21.51 12.78 -17.62
CA HIS A 340 -21.12 11.39 -17.86
C HIS A 340 -21.81 10.37 -16.94
N GLN A 341 -22.99 10.71 -16.40
CA GLN A 341 -23.73 9.83 -15.47
C GLN A 341 -23.86 8.40 -15.99
N GLU A 342 -24.36 8.19 -17.21
CA GLU A 342 -24.58 6.83 -17.75
C GLU A 342 -23.27 6.03 -17.84
N ALA A 343 -22.19 6.67 -18.28
CA ALA A 343 -20.88 6.03 -18.45
C ALA A 343 -20.23 5.68 -17.10
N GLU A 344 -20.31 6.58 -16.12
CA GLU A 344 -19.79 6.36 -14.77
C GLU A 344 -20.60 5.31 -14.00
N GLU A 345 -21.94 5.34 -14.12
CA GLU A 345 -22.83 4.34 -13.53
C GLU A 345 -22.59 2.94 -14.11
N LYS A 346 -22.37 2.85 -15.43
CA LYS A 346 -21.99 1.60 -16.10
C LYS A 346 -20.64 1.08 -15.59
N LEU A 347 -19.65 1.97 -15.44
CA LEU A 347 -18.35 1.61 -14.89
C LEU A 347 -18.48 1.11 -13.45
N ALA A 348 -19.14 1.88 -12.58
CA ALA A 348 -19.32 1.54 -11.17
C ALA A 348 -20.02 0.18 -10.97
N LYS A 349 -21.06 -0.13 -11.76
CA LYS A 349 -21.69 -1.46 -11.80
C LYS A 349 -20.69 -2.54 -12.22
N ALA A 350 -19.90 -2.29 -13.27
CA ALA A 350 -18.98 -3.27 -13.80
C ALA A 350 -17.85 -3.64 -12.83
N LEU A 351 -17.42 -2.73 -11.95
CA LEU A 351 -16.37 -3.03 -10.95
C LEU A 351 -16.75 -4.20 -10.03
N GLY A 352 -18.04 -4.50 -9.89
CA GLY A 352 -18.53 -5.70 -9.21
C GLY A 352 -18.50 -5.62 -7.68
N LEU A 353 -18.54 -4.40 -7.13
CA LEU A 353 -18.51 -4.17 -5.69
C LEU A 353 -19.92 -4.23 -5.06
N PRO A 354 -20.04 -4.75 -3.82
CA PRO A 354 -21.34 -4.97 -3.20
C PRO A 354 -22.06 -3.68 -2.78
N ILE A 355 -21.32 -2.58 -2.58
CA ILE A 355 -21.86 -1.29 -2.15
C ILE A 355 -21.37 -0.21 -3.10
N ILE A 356 -22.31 0.60 -3.60
CA ILE A 356 -22.02 1.82 -4.38
C ILE A 356 -22.60 3.02 -3.64
N ILE A 357 -21.78 4.05 -3.48
CA ILE A 357 -22.10 5.27 -2.75
C ILE A 357 -21.98 6.48 -3.69
N HIS A 358 -22.84 7.48 -3.50
CA HIS A 358 -22.76 8.78 -4.18
C HIS A 358 -23.14 9.91 -3.22
N GLY A 359 -23.01 11.16 -3.65
CA GLY A 359 -23.43 12.34 -2.88
C GLY A 359 -22.34 12.96 -2.00
N TRP A 360 -21.06 12.73 -2.31
CA TRP A 360 -19.92 13.25 -1.55
C TRP A 360 -19.91 14.78 -1.44
N LEU A 361 -19.87 15.50 -2.57
CA LEU A 361 -19.77 16.97 -2.55
C LEU A 361 -20.99 17.67 -1.91
N PRO A 362 -22.25 17.27 -2.19
CA PRO A 362 -23.41 17.82 -1.48
C PRO A 362 -23.36 17.60 0.04
N ALA A 363 -22.95 16.41 0.49
CA ALA A 363 -22.79 16.13 1.91
C ALA A 363 -21.68 16.97 2.54
N HIS A 364 -20.58 17.19 1.82
CA HIS A 364 -19.50 18.05 2.26
C HIS A 364 -19.92 19.52 2.37
N GLU A 365 -20.63 20.06 1.38
CA GLU A 365 -21.15 21.44 1.42
C GLU A 365 -22.08 21.64 2.62
N LYS A 366 -22.93 20.65 2.91
CA LYS A 366 -23.78 20.64 4.09
C LYS A 366 -22.98 20.60 5.39
N ALA A 367 -21.92 19.80 5.47
CA ALA A 367 -21.02 19.77 6.62
C ALA A 367 -20.30 21.13 6.81
N LEU A 368 -19.84 21.78 5.73
CA LEU A 368 -19.25 23.11 5.80
C LEU A 368 -20.24 24.16 6.32
N LYS A 369 -21.51 24.07 5.90
CA LYS A 369 -22.57 24.95 6.43
C LYS A 369 -22.75 24.75 7.94
N GLN A 370 -22.79 23.50 8.42
CA GLN A 370 -22.86 23.20 9.85
C GLN A 370 -21.65 23.76 10.61
N LYS A 371 -20.43 23.63 10.06
CA LYS A 371 -19.22 24.21 10.66
C LYS A 371 -19.29 25.74 10.75
N ARG A 372 -19.79 26.42 9.71
CA ARG A 372 -20.02 27.87 9.73
C ARG A 372 -21.02 28.29 10.80
N GLU A 373 -22.12 27.57 10.92
CA GLU A 373 -23.15 27.83 11.93
C GLU A 373 -22.63 27.58 13.36
N ALA A 374 -21.68 26.65 13.53
CA ALA A 374 -20.97 26.39 14.77
C ALA A 374 -19.84 27.41 15.07
N GLY A 375 -19.62 28.41 14.22
CA GLY A 375 -18.63 29.47 14.43
C GLY A 375 -17.19 29.10 14.04
N VAL A 376 -16.98 27.98 13.33
CA VAL A 376 -15.68 27.63 12.75
C VAL A 376 -15.32 28.64 11.67
N THR A 377 -14.10 29.16 11.67
CA THR A 377 -13.62 30.16 10.70
C THR A 377 -12.52 29.64 9.78
N GLU A 378 -11.86 28.55 10.16
CA GLU A 378 -10.76 27.94 9.40
C GLU A 378 -11.22 26.68 8.64
N GLY A 379 -10.54 26.36 7.53
CA GLY A 379 -10.78 25.12 6.77
C GLY A 379 -12.11 25.05 6.01
N LEU A 380 -12.83 26.17 5.86
CA LEU A 380 -14.18 26.23 5.28
C LEU A 380 -14.25 26.30 3.74
N SER A 381 -13.16 25.98 3.05
CA SER A 381 -13.11 26.02 1.59
C SER A 381 -13.81 24.80 1.00
N SER A 382 -14.70 24.99 0.03
CA SER A 382 -15.26 23.90 -0.78
C SER A 382 -14.20 23.16 -1.58
N LEU A 383 -13.03 23.79 -1.80
CA LEU A 383 -11.88 23.15 -2.43
C LEU A 383 -11.31 22.02 -1.56
N ASN A 384 -11.62 21.98 -0.25
CA ASN A 384 -11.17 20.95 0.69
C ASN A 384 -11.88 19.59 0.54
N ALA A 385 -12.74 19.44 -0.47
CA ALA A 385 -13.33 18.16 -0.85
C ALA A 385 -12.93 17.66 -2.22
N ILE A 386 -12.02 18.37 -2.90
CA ILE A 386 -11.60 17.99 -4.25
C ILE A 386 -10.50 16.93 -4.16
N GLY A 387 -10.89 15.70 -4.47
CA GLY A 387 -9.99 14.59 -4.72
C GLY A 387 -9.69 14.39 -6.20
N THR A 388 -9.02 13.28 -6.50
CA THR A 388 -8.72 12.81 -7.87
C THR A 388 -9.96 12.62 -8.73
N THR A 389 -11.03 12.04 -8.19
CA THR A 389 -12.28 11.78 -8.92
C THR A 389 -13.09 13.05 -9.15
N GLU A 390 -13.17 13.94 -8.17
CA GLU A 390 -13.77 15.26 -8.38
C GLU A 390 -12.99 16.06 -9.43
N TYR A 391 -11.66 16.09 -9.35
CA TYR A 391 -10.82 16.74 -10.35
C TYR A 391 -11.03 16.15 -11.75
N MET A 392 -11.09 14.81 -11.86
CA MET A 392 -11.37 14.12 -13.13
C MET A 392 -12.69 14.57 -13.75
N ARG A 393 -13.75 14.72 -12.94
CA ARG A 393 -15.05 15.19 -13.42
C ARG A 393 -15.01 16.65 -13.86
N PHE A 394 -14.37 17.53 -13.09
CA PHE A 394 -14.18 18.94 -13.50
C PHE A 394 -13.33 19.10 -14.77
N ALA A 395 -12.40 18.18 -15.00
CA ALA A 395 -11.59 18.13 -16.22
C ALA A 395 -12.36 17.64 -17.46
N GLY A 396 -13.63 17.23 -17.31
CA GLY A 396 -14.49 16.73 -18.39
C GLY A 396 -14.44 15.22 -18.58
N GLY A 397 -13.84 14.47 -17.66
CA GLY A 397 -13.89 13.01 -17.63
C GLY A 397 -14.89 12.47 -16.63
N TYR A 398 -14.75 11.20 -16.27
CA TYR A 398 -15.50 10.57 -15.18
C TYR A 398 -14.64 9.54 -14.44
N GLY A 399 -15.02 9.15 -13.22
CA GLY A 399 -14.20 8.22 -12.46
C GLY A 399 -14.84 7.68 -11.20
N VAL A 400 -14.35 6.52 -10.79
CA VAL A 400 -14.83 5.81 -9.61
C VAL A 400 -13.69 5.64 -8.62
N THR A 401 -13.92 6.04 -7.37
CA THR A 401 -13.05 5.68 -6.26
C THR A 401 -13.44 4.29 -5.80
N VAL A 402 -12.47 3.40 -5.77
CA VAL A 402 -12.62 2.02 -5.29
C VAL A 402 -11.99 1.92 -3.93
N GLU A 403 -12.79 1.55 -2.94
CA GLU A 403 -12.31 1.19 -1.62
C GLU A 403 -12.18 -0.33 -1.54
N CYS A 404 -10.95 -0.84 -1.61
CA CYS A 404 -10.67 -2.28 -1.75
C CYS A 404 -10.90 -3.09 -0.45
N GLY A 405 -11.42 -2.47 0.60
CA GLY A 405 -11.58 -3.04 1.94
C GLY A 405 -10.72 -2.32 2.99
N GLN A 406 -10.46 -3.01 4.10
CA GLN A 406 -9.61 -2.48 5.17
C GLN A 406 -8.15 -2.38 4.72
N HIS A 407 -7.39 -1.37 5.16
CA HIS A 407 -6.00 -1.10 4.74
C HIS A 407 -5.05 -2.31 4.70
N LEU A 408 -5.21 -3.25 5.63
CA LEU A 408 -4.38 -4.43 5.81
C LEU A 408 -5.11 -5.73 5.45
N ASP A 409 -6.29 -5.67 4.83
CA ASP A 409 -6.98 -6.85 4.35
C ASP A 409 -6.10 -7.59 3.31
N PRO A 410 -5.71 -8.85 3.57
CA PRO A 410 -4.89 -9.60 2.62
C PRO A 410 -5.55 -9.79 1.25
N ASN A 411 -6.88 -9.67 1.16
CA ASN A 411 -7.63 -9.75 -0.09
C ASN A 411 -7.72 -8.42 -0.84
N GLY A 412 -7.43 -7.28 -0.19
CA GLY A 412 -7.53 -5.95 -0.79
C GLY A 412 -6.80 -5.82 -2.14
N PRO A 413 -5.56 -6.31 -2.31
CA PRO A 413 -4.88 -6.32 -3.61
C PRO A 413 -5.63 -7.10 -4.71
N GLN A 414 -6.27 -8.22 -4.35
CA GLN A 414 -7.03 -9.03 -5.30
C GLN A 414 -8.32 -8.30 -5.71
N VAL A 415 -9.02 -7.67 -4.76
CA VAL A 415 -10.19 -6.82 -5.04
C VAL A 415 -9.85 -5.68 -6.00
N GLY A 416 -8.75 -4.96 -5.74
CA GLY A 416 -8.29 -3.88 -6.62
C GLY A 416 -7.96 -4.37 -8.02
N TYR A 417 -7.29 -5.53 -8.13
CA TYR A 417 -6.99 -6.16 -9.42
C TYR A 417 -8.29 -6.51 -10.19
N ASP A 418 -9.25 -7.16 -9.52
CA ASP A 418 -10.51 -7.57 -10.14
C ASP A 418 -11.32 -6.35 -10.61
N CYS A 419 -11.37 -5.28 -9.82
CA CYS A 419 -12.01 -4.01 -10.22
C CYS A 419 -11.41 -3.45 -11.51
N VAL A 420 -10.08 -3.41 -11.62
CA VAL A 420 -9.40 -2.86 -12.80
C VAL A 420 -9.61 -3.75 -14.02
N ILE A 421 -9.54 -5.07 -13.88
CA ILE A 421 -9.85 -6.03 -14.96
C ILE A 421 -11.29 -5.83 -15.45
N ASN A 422 -12.25 -5.79 -14.53
CA ASN A 422 -13.66 -5.63 -14.88
C ASN A 422 -13.93 -4.26 -15.53
N GLY A 423 -13.31 -3.19 -15.02
CA GLY A 423 -13.39 -1.86 -15.60
C GLY A 423 -12.82 -1.81 -17.03
N MET A 424 -11.63 -2.37 -17.25
CA MET A 424 -11.04 -2.47 -18.60
C MET A 424 -11.91 -3.28 -19.56
N ALA A 425 -12.51 -4.38 -19.09
CA ALA A 425 -13.43 -5.19 -19.88
C ALA A 425 -14.70 -4.41 -20.26
N ALA A 426 -15.30 -3.69 -19.30
CA ALA A 426 -16.51 -2.89 -19.54
C ALA A 426 -16.29 -1.69 -20.47
N LEU A 427 -15.06 -1.19 -20.52
CA LEU A 427 -14.60 -0.15 -21.46
C LEU A 427 -14.19 -0.72 -22.83
N GLY A 428 -14.17 -2.06 -22.99
CA GLY A 428 -13.73 -2.72 -24.23
C GLY A 428 -12.22 -2.63 -24.49
N LEU A 429 -11.41 -2.29 -23.48
CA LEU A 429 -9.96 -2.17 -23.60
C LEU A 429 -9.27 -3.53 -23.71
N ILE A 430 -9.86 -4.57 -23.11
CA ILE A 430 -9.35 -5.95 -23.14
C ILE A 430 -10.45 -6.95 -23.51
N SER A 431 -10.06 -8.08 -24.09
CA SER A 431 -10.96 -9.22 -24.29
C SER A 431 -11.10 -10.02 -22.98
N ALA A 432 -12.01 -9.59 -22.12
CA ALA A 432 -12.42 -10.31 -20.92
C ALA A 432 -13.94 -10.20 -20.73
N GLN A 433 -14.53 -11.18 -20.05
CA GLN A 433 -15.96 -11.13 -19.72
C GLN A 433 -16.12 -10.38 -18.39
N PRO A 434 -16.83 -9.25 -18.36
CA PRO A 434 -16.98 -8.48 -17.12
C PRO A 434 -17.77 -9.28 -16.09
N ALA A 435 -17.40 -9.15 -14.81
CA ALA A 435 -18.21 -9.70 -13.73
C ALA A 435 -19.62 -9.10 -13.75
N VAL A 436 -20.65 -9.96 -13.78
CA VAL A 436 -22.05 -9.54 -13.69
C VAL A 436 -22.49 -9.64 -12.23
N ALA A 437 -21.89 -8.82 -11.37
CA ALA A 437 -22.35 -8.67 -9.99
C ALA A 437 -23.17 -7.38 -9.90
N GLN A 438 -24.44 -7.48 -9.52
CA GLN A 438 -25.25 -6.32 -9.21
C GLN A 438 -24.88 -5.82 -7.80
N PRO A 439 -24.77 -4.50 -7.58
CA PRO A 439 -24.53 -3.98 -6.25
C PRO A 439 -25.67 -4.43 -5.33
N SER A 440 -25.32 -4.98 -4.18
CA SER A 440 -26.29 -5.38 -3.17
C SER A 440 -26.95 -4.16 -2.51
N TRP A 441 -26.30 -2.99 -2.58
CA TRP A 441 -26.82 -1.78 -1.99
C TRP A 441 -26.28 -0.51 -2.67
N VAL A 442 -27.18 0.43 -2.97
CA VAL A 442 -26.84 1.77 -3.45
C VAL A 442 -27.22 2.79 -2.40
N LEU A 443 -26.27 3.64 -2.03
CA LEU A 443 -26.36 4.56 -0.91
C LEU A 443 -26.08 6.00 -1.33
N GLU A 444 -26.80 6.94 -0.75
CA GLU A 444 -26.53 8.38 -0.86
C GLU A 444 -26.01 8.90 0.48
N ILE A 445 -24.85 9.56 0.48
CA ILE A 445 -24.36 10.29 1.65
C ILE A 445 -25.27 11.50 1.87
N SER A 446 -26.03 11.49 2.96
CA SER A 446 -27.09 12.47 3.22
C SER A 446 -26.73 13.48 4.32
N ASP A 447 -25.96 13.04 5.32
CA ASP A 447 -25.60 13.84 6.49
C ASP A 447 -24.20 13.49 6.97
N ALA A 448 -23.55 14.44 7.63
CA ALA A 448 -22.37 14.21 8.46
C ALA A 448 -22.74 14.50 9.92
N ILE A 449 -22.24 13.68 10.84
CA ILE A 449 -22.30 13.97 12.27
C ILE A 449 -20.96 14.55 12.67
N LEU A 450 -20.93 15.84 13.02
CA LEU A 450 -19.73 16.50 13.51
C LEU A 450 -19.58 16.29 15.02
N ALA A 451 -18.34 16.23 15.49
CA ALA A 451 -18.04 16.34 16.92
C ALA A 451 -18.24 17.79 17.38
N ASP A 452 -19.20 18.01 18.27
CA ASP A 452 -19.46 19.32 18.89
C ASP A 452 -18.61 19.51 20.15
N HIS A 453 -18.09 18.41 20.69
CA HIS A 453 -17.15 18.37 21.79
C HIS A 453 -16.12 17.24 21.60
N LYS A 454 -14.93 17.40 22.16
CA LYS A 454 -13.85 16.38 22.10
C LYS A 454 -14.22 15.03 22.74
N ASP A 455 -15.21 15.04 23.63
CA ASP A 455 -15.69 13.86 24.35
C ASP A 455 -16.94 13.24 23.69
N ASP A 456 -17.42 13.82 22.58
CA ASP A 456 -18.42 13.17 21.74
C ASP A 456 -17.83 11.89 21.15
N ARG A 457 -18.64 10.83 21.16
CA ARG A 457 -18.17 9.51 20.71
C ARG A 457 -19.26 8.66 20.12
N LEU A 458 -18.91 7.86 19.13
CA LEU A 458 -19.75 6.76 18.69
C LEU A 458 -19.73 5.61 19.72
N LEU A 459 -20.80 4.80 19.76
CA LEU A 459 -20.90 3.68 20.70
C LEU A 459 -19.89 2.57 20.44
N LYS A 460 -19.45 2.46 19.18
CA LYS A 460 -18.48 1.48 18.71
C LYS A 460 -17.84 1.96 17.41
N GLN A 461 -16.81 1.26 16.99
CA GLN A 461 -16.28 1.37 15.63
C GLN A 461 -17.28 0.70 14.67
N PHE A 462 -18.03 1.50 13.91
CA PHE A 462 -18.95 0.99 12.89
C PHE A 462 -18.17 0.48 11.68
N ALA A 463 -18.64 -0.62 11.09
CA ALA A 463 -18.12 -1.07 9.80
C ALA A 463 -18.57 -0.13 8.68
N ALA A 464 -17.76 0.00 7.62
CA ALA A 464 -18.15 0.76 6.43
C ALA A 464 -19.40 0.13 5.80
N GLY A 465 -20.49 0.89 5.74
CA GLY A 465 -21.78 0.41 5.22
C GLY A 465 -22.57 -0.40 6.25
N GLU A 466 -22.28 -0.28 7.54
CA GLU A 466 -23.07 -0.95 8.57
C GLU A 466 -24.52 -0.42 8.60
N LYS A 467 -25.49 -1.34 8.48
CA LYS A 467 -26.93 -1.03 8.52
C LYS A 467 -27.37 -0.59 9.91
N VAL A 468 -28.05 0.56 9.98
CA VAL A 468 -28.63 1.08 11.22
C VAL A 468 -30.06 1.52 10.99
N GLU A 469 -30.97 1.08 11.86
CA GLU A 469 -32.39 1.46 11.83
C GLU A 469 -32.63 2.86 12.40
N LYS A 470 -33.66 3.54 11.89
CA LYS A 470 -34.14 4.80 12.47
C LYS A 470 -34.39 4.67 13.98
N GLY A 471 -33.94 5.66 14.74
CA GLY A 471 -34.17 5.74 16.18
C GLY A 471 -33.15 4.96 17.02
N LYS A 472 -32.23 4.19 16.41
CA LYS A 472 -31.13 3.56 17.14
C LYS A 472 -30.10 4.60 17.56
N ILE A 473 -29.62 4.47 18.80
CA ILE A 473 -28.52 5.28 19.31
C ILE A 473 -27.24 4.78 18.66
N ILE A 474 -26.48 5.69 18.06
CA ILE A 474 -25.20 5.42 17.39
C ILE A 474 -24.02 6.03 18.14
N GLY A 475 -24.27 6.98 19.04
CA GLY A 475 -23.24 7.63 19.83
C GLY A 475 -23.80 8.41 21.02
N LYS A 476 -22.89 9.04 21.75
CA LYS A 476 -23.17 9.89 22.90
C LYS A 476 -22.47 11.23 22.72
N ARG A 477 -23.19 12.32 23.02
CA ARG A 477 -22.61 13.64 23.19
C ARG A 477 -21.97 13.78 24.57
N ALA A 478 -21.10 14.78 24.73
CA ALA A 478 -20.43 15.07 26.00
C ALA A 478 -21.40 15.41 27.15
N ASP A 479 -22.56 16.00 26.83
CA ASP A 479 -23.62 16.29 27.81
C ASP A 479 -24.47 15.07 28.20
N GLY A 480 -24.17 13.89 27.65
CA GLY A 480 -24.87 12.64 27.89
C GLY A 480 -26.05 12.37 26.96
N SER A 481 -26.44 13.34 26.12
CA SER A 481 -27.50 13.16 25.14
C SER A 481 -27.13 12.15 24.05
N ASP A 482 -28.15 11.53 23.46
CA ASP A 482 -27.99 10.49 22.45
C ASP A 482 -27.74 11.09 21.06
N ILE A 483 -26.75 10.55 20.35
CA ILE A 483 -26.66 10.69 18.90
C ILE A 483 -27.49 9.56 18.30
N VAL A 484 -28.58 9.90 17.64
CA VAL A 484 -29.58 8.94 17.15
C VAL A 484 -29.62 8.92 15.63
N MET A 485 -29.73 7.73 15.05
CA MET A 485 -29.90 7.55 13.61
C MET A 485 -31.25 8.16 13.15
N PRO A 486 -31.26 9.22 12.32
CA PRO A 486 -32.48 9.94 11.96
C PRO A 486 -33.38 9.19 10.96
N TYR A 487 -32.83 8.22 10.23
CA TYR A 487 -33.53 7.39 9.24
C TYR A 487 -32.86 6.02 9.10
N SER A 488 -33.58 5.00 8.64
CA SER A 488 -32.97 3.69 8.38
C SER A 488 -32.02 3.79 7.18
N GLY A 489 -30.78 3.34 7.36
CA GLY A 489 -29.71 3.58 6.40
C GLY A 489 -28.40 2.92 6.81
N ALA A 490 -27.28 3.56 6.49
CA ALA A 490 -25.94 3.08 6.80
C ALA A 490 -25.06 4.15 7.45
N VAL A 491 -24.01 3.70 8.14
CA VAL A 491 -22.93 4.55 8.64
C VAL A 491 -21.66 4.32 7.80
N LEU A 492 -20.96 5.39 7.44
CA LEU A 492 -19.70 5.37 6.70
C LEU A 492 -18.61 6.21 7.39
N PHE A 493 -17.35 5.83 7.11
CA PHE A 493 -16.14 6.51 7.57
C PHE A 493 -16.20 6.93 9.05
N ALA A 494 -16.60 6.00 9.90
CA ALA A 494 -16.81 6.25 11.31
C ALA A 494 -15.51 6.24 12.10
N GLY A 495 -15.29 7.26 12.93
CA GLY A 495 -14.31 7.25 14.02
C GLY A 495 -15.02 7.15 15.37
N ILE A 496 -14.50 6.35 16.31
CA ILE A 496 -15.05 6.32 17.68
C ILE A 496 -15.07 7.73 18.27
N THR A 497 -14.00 8.50 18.05
CA THR A 497 -13.90 9.93 18.38
C THR A 497 -13.42 10.69 17.15
N ALA A 498 -13.62 12.00 17.17
CA ALA A 498 -13.10 12.90 16.14
C ALA A 498 -12.65 14.21 16.79
N PRO A 499 -11.64 14.90 16.22
CA PRO A 499 -11.34 16.28 16.60
C PRO A 499 -12.58 17.18 16.55
N LEU A 500 -12.56 18.24 17.37
CA LEU A 500 -13.65 19.22 17.41
C LEU A 500 -13.98 19.74 16.01
N HIS A 501 -15.26 19.77 15.66
CA HIS A 501 -15.81 20.20 14.37
C HIS A 501 -15.36 19.37 13.15
N THR A 502 -14.86 18.15 13.38
CA THR A 502 -14.62 17.16 12.32
C THR A 502 -15.64 16.04 12.41
N GLU A 503 -15.76 15.29 11.32
CA GLU A 503 -16.77 14.27 11.12
C GLU A 503 -16.49 13.06 12.02
N LEU A 504 -17.44 12.74 12.93
CA LEU A 504 -17.48 11.46 13.62
C LEU A 504 -17.86 10.34 12.65
N CYS A 505 -18.85 10.59 11.80
CA CYS A 505 -19.26 9.68 10.73
C CYS A 505 -20.11 10.38 9.68
N PHE A 506 -20.31 9.70 8.56
CA PHE A 506 -21.30 10.04 7.55
C PHE A 506 -22.49 9.09 7.63
N LEU A 507 -23.70 9.64 7.45
CA LEU A 507 -24.95 8.89 7.43
C LEU A 507 -25.46 8.79 6.00
N CYS A 508 -25.87 7.59 5.62
CA CYS A 508 -26.29 7.28 4.27
C CYS A 508 -27.70 6.75 4.20
N LYS A 509 -28.45 7.13 3.17
CA LYS A 509 -29.79 6.60 2.87
C LYS A 509 -29.74 5.62 1.70
N PRO A 510 -30.65 4.64 1.63
CA PRO A 510 -30.90 3.91 0.40
C PRO A 510 -31.22 4.86 -0.75
N SER A 511 -30.66 4.60 -1.92
CA SER A 511 -30.82 5.41 -3.13
C SER A 511 -31.51 4.60 -4.23
N ASP A 512 -32.29 5.27 -5.06
CA ASP A 512 -32.99 4.68 -6.22
C ASP A 512 -32.11 4.59 -7.49
N ARG A 513 -30.91 5.18 -7.47
CA ARG A 513 -29.92 5.06 -8.57
C ARG A 513 -29.52 3.62 -8.83
N LEU A 514 -29.16 3.32 -10.08
CA LEU A 514 -28.70 2.00 -10.55
C LEU A 514 -29.74 0.87 -10.48
N HIS A 515 -30.95 1.13 -9.97
CA HIS A 515 -32.10 0.22 -10.07
C HIS A 515 -32.68 0.27 -11.48
N THR A 516 -32.02 -0.40 -12.43
CA THR A 516 -32.51 -0.71 -13.78
C THR A 516 -31.60 -1.74 -14.41
#